data_AF-A0A967BRX5-F1
#
_entry.id   AF-A0A967BRX5-F1
#
_cell.length_a   1.000
_cell.length_b   1.000
_cell.length_c   1.000
_cell.angle_alpha   90.00
_cell.angle_beta   90.00
_cell.angle_gamma   90.00
#
_symmetry.space_group_name_H-M   'P 1'
#
loop_
_entity.id
_entity.type
_entity.pdbx_description
1 polymer ?
#
loop_
_entity_poly.entity_id
_entity_poly.type
_entity_poly.pdbx_seq_one_letter_code
_entity_poly.pdbx_strand_id
1 'polypeptide(L)' 'VNEYVNQSFDFVITVCDNAKQSCPVFTGVVNERLHIGFEDPAEAIGAEEQILNEFRGVRDKIKRELHKFYTENIKNKST' A
#
# COMPACT_ATOMS: atom_id res chain seq x y z
N VAL A 1 -6.38 -11.95 0.62
CA VAL A 1 -5.01 -12.07 0.08
C VAL A 1 -4.57 -13.51 -0.14
N ASN A 2 -4.84 -14.45 0.78
CA ASN A 2 -4.42 -15.86 0.65
C ASN A 2 -4.88 -16.56 -0.64
N GLU A 3 -6.04 -16.18 -1.19
CA GLU A 3 -6.55 -16.71 -2.46
C GLU A 3 -5.67 -16.37 -3.68
N TYR A 4 -4.80 -15.35 -3.57
CA TYR A 4 -3.94 -14.89 -4.67
C TYR A 4 -2.48 -15.35 -4.56
N VAL A 5 -2.11 -16.13 -3.53
CA VAL A 5 -0.69 -16.44 -3.26
C VAL A 5 0.02 -17.16 -4.41
N ASN A 6 -0.72 -17.96 -5.19
CA ASN A 6 -0.20 -18.71 -6.33
C ASN A 6 -0.19 -17.90 -7.64
N GLN A 7 -0.67 -16.66 -7.63
CA GLN A 7 -0.69 -15.80 -8.82
C GLN A 7 0.62 -15.04 -8.95
N SER A 8 0.98 -14.72 -10.19
CA SER A 8 2.12 -13.89 -10.49
C SER A 8 1.75 -12.41 -10.47
N PHE A 9 2.63 -11.59 -9.92
CA PHE A 9 2.48 -10.14 -9.83
C PHE A 9 3.78 -9.45 -10.23
N ASP A 10 3.66 -8.35 -10.98
CA ASP A 10 4.82 -7.47 -11.19
C ASP A 10 5.19 -6.74 -9.90
N PHE A 11 4.20 -6.31 -9.13
CA PHE A 11 4.40 -5.56 -7.91
C PHE A 11 3.52 -6.07 -6.78
N VAL A 12 4.13 -6.30 -5.61
CA VAL A 12 3.42 -6.44 -4.33
C VAL A 12 3.85 -5.28 -3.44
N ILE A 13 2.92 -4.38 -3.14
CA ILE A 13 3.17 -3.18 -2.33
C ILE A 13 2.46 -3.31 -0.99
N THR A 14 3.23 -3.30 0.10
CA THR A 14 2.70 -3.29 1.47
C THR A 14 2.59 -1.86 1.98
N VAL A 15 1.47 -1.52 2.62
CA VAL A 15 1.08 -0.13 2.92
C VAL A 15 1.22 0.28 4.39
N CYS A 16 1.34 -0.68 5.29
CA CYS A 16 1.63 -0.42 6.71
C CYS A 16 2.47 -1.58 7.26
N ASP A 17 3.09 -1.40 8.42
CA ASP A 17 3.93 -2.44 9.01
C ASP A 17 3.12 -3.68 9.38
N ASN A 18 1.89 -3.49 9.85
CA ASN A 18 0.95 -4.61 10.08
C ASN A 18 0.69 -5.38 8.78
N ALA A 19 0.47 -4.69 7.66
CA ALA A 19 0.31 -5.34 6.35
C ALA A 19 1.60 -6.04 5.92
N LYS A 20 2.78 -5.46 6.17
CA LYS A 20 4.07 -6.07 5.84
C LYS A 20 4.32 -7.36 6.62
N GLN A 21 3.94 -7.41 7.90
CA GLN A 21 4.11 -8.59 8.76
C GLN A 21 3.07 -9.68 8.50
N SER A 22 1.82 -9.31 8.23
CA SER A 22 0.72 -10.25 7.98
C SER A 22 0.63 -10.75 6.54
N CYS A 23 1.37 -10.12 5.61
CA CYS A 23 1.35 -10.51 4.20
C CYS A 23 1.88 -11.94 4.02
N PRO A 24 1.10 -12.85 3.41
CA PRO A 24 1.57 -14.21 3.19
C PRO A 24 2.73 -14.24 2.20
N VAL A 25 3.49 -15.32 2.24
CA VAL A 25 4.48 -15.60 1.20
C VAL A 25 3.74 -15.97 -0.08
N PHE A 26 3.93 -15.17 -1.14
CA PHE A 26 3.50 -15.52 -2.49
C PHE A 26 4.40 -16.62 -3.06
N THR A 27 3.76 -17.66 -3.58
CA THR A 27 4.36 -18.82 -4.26
C THR A 27 4.39 -18.61 -5.78
N GLY A 28 3.55 -17.74 -6.33
CA GLY A 28 3.67 -17.23 -7.70
C GLY A 28 4.86 -16.28 -7.87
N VAL A 29 5.19 -15.93 -9.12
CA VAL A 29 6.32 -15.05 -9.42
C VAL A 29 5.99 -13.63 -8.97
N VAL A 30 6.84 -13.03 -8.13
CA VAL A 30 6.74 -11.62 -7.75
C VAL A 30 7.99 -10.90 -8.21
N ASN A 31 7.87 -10.01 -9.20
CA ASN A 31 9.02 -9.30 -9.77
C ASN A 31 9.59 -8.28 -8.79
N GLU A 32 8.74 -7.45 -8.19
CA GLU A 32 9.15 -6.43 -7.22
C GLU A 32 8.27 -6.45 -5.96
N ARG A 33 8.91 -6.42 -4.79
CA ARG A 33 8.25 -6.27 -3.48
C ARG A 33 8.62 -4.94 -2.87
N LEU A 34 7.62 -4.10 -2.61
CA LEU A 34 7.80 -2.75 -2.11
C LEU A 34 7.06 -2.56 -0.79
N HIS A 35 7.54 -1.60 -0.02
CA HIS A 35 6.87 -1.12 1.18
C HIS A 35 6.76 0.38 1.13
N ILE A 36 5.53 0.89 1.19
CA ILE A 36 5.23 2.32 1.26
C ILE A 36 4.39 2.51 2.52
N GLY A 37 5.04 2.86 3.64
CA GLY A 37 4.38 2.93 4.95
C GLY A 37 3.48 4.16 5.10
N PHE A 38 2.27 3.93 5.60
CA PHE A 38 1.32 4.95 6.03
C PHE A 38 0.93 4.71 7.50
N GLU A 39 0.55 5.78 8.21
CA GLU A 39 -0.05 5.63 9.54
C GLU A 39 -1.35 4.83 9.44
N ASP A 40 -1.66 4.03 10.46
CA ASP A 40 -2.93 3.32 10.53
C ASP A 40 -4.00 4.26 11.13
N PRO A 41 -4.95 4.76 10.33
CA PRO A 41 -5.97 5.68 10.85
C PRO A 41 -6.95 4.97 11.80
N ALA A 42 -6.96 3.64 11.87
CA ALA A 42 -7.77 2.90 12.84
C ALA A 42 -7.24 3.03 14.28
N GLU A 43 -5.98 3.46 14.45
CA GLU A 43 -5.40 3.76 15.77
C GLU A 43 -5.69 5.20 16.23
N ALA A 44 -6.33 6.02 15.39
CA ALA A 44 -6.66 7.40 15.74
C ALA A 44 -7.67 7.47 16.91
N ILE A 45 -7.36 8.29 17.92
CA ILE A 45 -8.19 8.51 19.10
C ILE A 45 -8.63 9.97 19.13
N GLY A 46 -9.92 10.23 19.31
CA GLY A 46 -10.46 11.59 19.40
C GLY A 46 -11.95 11.64 19.10
N ALA A 47 -12.46 12.85 18.87
CA ALA A 47 -13.80 13.04 18.35
C ALA A 47 -13.93 12.45 16.94
N GLU A 48 -15.15 12.10 16.53
CA GLU A 48 -15.44 11.53 15.21
C GLU A 48 -14.84 12.35 14.06
N GLU A 49 -14.93 13.69 14.15
CA GLU A 49 -14.36 14.58 13.14
C GLU A 49 -12.83 14.49 13.07
N GLN A 50 -12.14 14.34 14.21
CA GLN A 50 -10.69 14.19 14.26
C GLN A 50 -10.27 12.86 13.63
N ILE A 51 -10.95 11.77 14.00
CA ILE A 51 -10.73 10.45 13.41
C ILE A 51 -10.96 10.52 11.90
N LEU A 52 -12.07 11.11 11.45
CA LEU A 52 -12.39 11.22 10.02
C LEU A 52 -11.35 12.03 9.25
N ASN A 53 -10.77 13.07 9.87
CA ASN A 53 -9.70 13.85 9.28
C ASN A 53 -8.39 13.05 9.15
N GLU A 54 -8.05 12.20 10.12
CA GLU A 54 -6.91 11.27 10.00
C GLU A 54 -7.11 10.28 8.84
N PHE A 55 -8.29 9.67 8.73
CA PHE A 55 -8.62 8.78 7.59
C PHE A 55 -8.47 9.49 6.24
N ARG A 56 -8.95 10.73 6.13
CA ARG A 56 -8.82 11.55 4.91
C ARG A 56 -7.36 11.89 4.61
N GLY A 57 -6.59 12.24 5.64
CA GLY A 57 -5.16 12.53 5.51
C GLY A 57 -4.37 11.33 4.98
N VAL A 58 -4.58 10.15 5.57
CA VAL A 58 -3.94 8.90 5.12
C VAL A 58 -4.36 8.55 3.69
N ARG A 59 -5.65 8.64 3.35
CA ARG A 59 -6.14 8.43 1.97
C ARG A 59 -5.43 9.33 0.97
N ASP A 60 -5.29 10.61 1.27
CA ASP A 60 -4.69 11.58 0.35
C ASP A 60 -3.17 11.36 0.21
N LYS A 61 -2.52 10.92 1.29
CA LYS A 61 -1.11 10.47 1.30
C LYS A 61 -0.94 9.24 0.39
N ILE A 62 -1.78 8.21 0.53
CA ILE A 62 -1.79 7.02 -0.33
C ILE A 62 -1.91 7.42 -1.80
N LYS A 63 -2.88 8.27 -2.13
CA LYS A 63 -3.09 8.73 -3.50
C LYS A 63 -1.84 9.39 -4.08
N ARG A 64 -1.22 10.30 -3.32
CA ARG A 64 -0.02 11.01 -3.77
C ARG A 64 1.17 10.08 -3.99
N GLU A 65 1.47 9.22 -3.01
CA GLU A 65 2.64 8.34 -3.10
C GLU A 65 2.48 7.27 -4.18
N LEU A 66 1.28 6.68 -4.34
CA LEU A 66 1.04 5.72 -5.42
C LEU A 66 1.04 6.39 -6.81
N HIS A 67 0.53 7.61 -6.92
CA HIS A 67 0.61 8.36 -8.19
C HIS A 67 2.06 8.68 -8.56
N LYS A 68 2.87 9.08 -7.57
CA LYS A 68 4.31 9.30 -7.75
C LYS A 68 4.99 8.01 -8.22
N PHE A 69 4.75 6.90 -7.51
CA PHE A 69 5.27 5.59 -7.87
C PHE A 69 4.91 5.21 -9.32
N TYR A 70 3.64 5.34 -9.70
CA TYR A 70 3.17 5.06 -11.05
C TYR A 70 3.90 5.92 -12.09
N THR A 71 4.02 7.23 -11.83
CA THR A 71 4.66 8.15 -12.77
C THR A 71 6.14 7.81 -12.96
N GLU A 72 6.86 7.58 -11.88
CA GLU A 72 8.31 7.37 -11.89
C GLU A 72 8.70 5.95 -12.35
N ASN A 73 7.93 4.93 -11.99
CA ASN A 73 8.35 3.53 -12.13
C ASN A 73 7.58 2.74 -13.18
N ILE A 74 6.37 3.19 -13.56
CA ILE A 74 5.52 2.47 -14.53
C ILE A 74 5.44 3.29 -15.82
N LYS A 75 4.89 4.50 -15.75
CA LYS A 75 4.64 5.34 -16.94
C LYS A 75 5.91 5.66 -17.72
N ASN A 76 7.00 6.00 -17.03
CA ASN A 76 8.27 6.37 -17.66
C ASN A 76 9.10 5.18 -18.17
N LYS A 77 8.73 3.93 -17.83
CA LYS A 77 9.40 2.71 -18.32
C LYS A 77 8.74 2.13 -19.59
N SER A 78 7.62 2.68 -20.05
CA SER A 78 6.92 2.24 -21.27
C SER A 78 7.40 2.91 -22.57
N THR A 79 8.58 3.54 -22.55
CA THR A 79 9.28 4.05 -23.75
C THR A 79 10.59 3.30 -23.92
#